data_AF-A0A2V3HHG5-F1
#
_entry.id   AF-A0A2V3HHG5-F1
#
_cell.length_a   1.000
_cell.length_b   1.000
_cell.length_c   1.000
_cell.angle_alpha   90.00
_cell.angle_beta   90.00
_cell.angle_gamma   90.00
#
_symmetry.space_group_name_H-M   'P 1'
#
loop_
_entity.id
_entity.type
_entity.pdbx_description
1 polymer ?
#
loop_
_entity_poly.entity_id
_entity_poly.type
_entity_poly.pdbx_seq_one_letter_code
_entity_poly.pdbx_strand_id
1 'polypeptide(L)'
;QLGIEAEPALYRSSFQPAGSGAIEDWRATIVPLSDGIEAVIERARKRGSDLLLEGVHIAPSFTLLDDWRAAGGRACGVVLHVDDLEEHVRMIASRQEHNDRSARHYLDHIEQIRQIHDEMVRLGSENGWLLIDVTLEDDPLGAIETAMK
;
A
#
# COMPACT_ATOMS: atom_id res chain seq x y z
N GLN A 1 11.56 17.18 17.81
CA GLN A 1 11.21 15.81 18.23
C GLN A 1 9.71 15.82 18.43
N LEU A 2 8.94 15.33 17.45
CA LEU A 2 7.49 15.18 17.62
C LEU A 2 7.31 14.07 18.67
N GLY A 3 6.71 14.40 19.81
CA GLY A 3 6.43 13.43 20.86
C GLY A 3 5.36 12.45 20.41
N ILE A 4 5.31 11.28 21.06
CA ILE A 4 4.30 10.23 20.80
C ILE A 4 2.86 10.78 20.89
N GLU A 5 2.63 11.82 21.70
CA GLU A 5 1.33 12.48 21.85
C GLU A 5 0.92 13.36 20.65
N ALA A 6 1.89 13.84 19.86
CA ALA A 6 1.58 14.76 18.76
C ALA A 6 0.97 14.05 17.55
N GLU A 7 1.32 12.77 17.34
CA GLU A 7 0.83 12.02 16.18
C GLU A 7 0.76 10.51 16.46
N PRO A 8 -0.27 10.05 17.19
CA PRO A 8 -0.40 8.66 17.61
C PRO A 8 -0.51 7.66 16.45
N ALA A 9 -0.95 8.12 15.28
CA ALA A 9 -1.09 7.28 14.09
C ALA A 9 0.25 6.74 13.57
N LEU A 10 1.38 7.41 13.87
CA LEU A 10 2.73 6.94 13.51
C LEU A 10 3.20 5.71 14.32
N TYR A 11 2.57 5.43 15.47
CA TYR A 11 3.04 4.44 16.43
C TYR A 11 2.13 3.21 16.54
N ARG A 12 1.20 3.06 15.61
CA ARG A 12 0.29 1.90 15.51
C ARG A 12 0.38 1.26 14.13
N SER A 13 -0.02 -0.01 14.02
CA SER A 13 -0.18 -0.64 12.70
C SER A 13 -1.34 0.01 11.93
N SER A 14 -1.25 0.03 10.60
CA SER A 14 -2.27 0.61 9.70
C SER A 14 -3.67 0.01 9.88
N PHE A 15 -3.74 -1.25 10.33
CA PHE A 15 -4.97 -1.99 10.59
C PHE A 15 -5.39 -1.99 12.06
N GLN A 16 -4.59 -1.40 12.96
CA GLN A 16 -4.92 -1.37 14.38
C GLN A 16 -6.02 -0.33 14.62
N PRO A 17 -7.16 -0.71 15.24
CA PRO A 17 -8.28 0.22 15.46
C PRO A 17 -7.91 1.44 16.33
N ALA A 18 -8.47 2.61 16.01
CA ALA A 18 -8.55 3.80 16.88
C ALA A 18 -9.97 4.37 16.99
N GLY A 19 -10.97 3.63 16.49
CA GLY A 19 -12.38 3.88 16.78
C GLY A 19 -13.15 4.66 15.72
N SER A 20 -12.53 4.96 14.57
CA SER A 20 -13.21 5.67 13.47
C SER A 20 -13.68 4.75 12.34
N GLY A 21 -13.30 3.47 12.36
CA GLY A 21 -13.50 2.53 11.25
C GLY A 21 -12.17 2.15 10.60
N ALA A 22 -12.05 0.97 10.00
CA ALA A 22 -10.76 0.46 9.50
C ALA A 22 -10.16 1.35 8.41
N ILE A 23 -11.00 1.89 7.52
CA ILE A 23 -10.58 2.73 6.39
C ILE A 23 -10.11 4.10 6.90
N GLU A 24 -10.89 4.74 7.77
CA GLU A 24 -10.57 6.02 8.38
C GLU A 24 -9.32 5.92 9.26
N ASP A 25 -9.21 4.84 10.03
CA ASP A 25 -8.06 4.56 10.88
C ASP A 25 -6.78 4.35 10.05
N TRP A 26 -6.88 3.65 8.92
CA TRP A 26 -5.78 3.50 7.97
C TRP A 26 -5.39 4.83 7.32
N ARG A 27 -6.37 5.60 6.81
CA ARG A 27 -6.11 6.92 6.21
C ARG A 27 -5.40 7.86 7.20
N ALA A 28 -5.75 7.78 8.49
CA ALA A 28 -5.06 8.53 9.52
C ALA A 28 -3.58 8.14 9.69
N THR A 29 -3.17 6.90 9.37
CA THR A 29 -1.74 6.53 9.38
C THR A 29 -0.98 7.01 8.15
N ILE A 30 -1.67 7.39 7.07
CA ILE A 30 -1.06 7.94 5.86
C ILE A 30 -0.68 9.41 6.03
N VAL A 31 -1.58 10.21 6.61
CA VAL A 31 -1.44 11.68 6.68
C VAL A 31 -0.08 12.14 7.24
N PRO A 32 0.43 11.57 8.35
CA PRO A 32 1.72 12.00 8.91
C PRO A 32 2.93 11.70 8.01
N LEU A 33 2.77 10.78 7.05
CA LEU A 33 3.83 10.32 6.15
C LEU A 33 3.82 11.07 4.81
N SER A 34 2.73 11.77 4.48
CA SER A 34 2.51 12.39 3.17
C SER A 34 3.64 13.36 2.79
N ASP A 35 4.01 14.29 3.67
CA ASP A 35 5.10 15.25 3.42
C ASP A 35 6.44 14.56 3.17
N GLY A 36 6.71 13.47 3.90
CA GLY A 36 7.93 12.69 3.76
C GLY A 36 7.99 11.94 2.43
N ILE A 37 6.88 11.33 2.02
CA ILE A 37 6.74 10.64 0.73
C ILE A 37 6.90 11.65 -0.42
N GLU A 38 6.22 12.79 -0.35
CA GLU A 38 6.30 13.84 -1.37
C GLU A 38 7.74 14.37 -1.51
N ALA A 39 8.44 14.59 -0.38
CA ALA A 39 9.83 15.01 -0.39
C ALA A 39 10.76 13.98 -1.07
N VAL A 40 10.50 12.68 -0.91
CA VAL A 40 11.25 11.61 -1.59
C VAL A 40 10.97 11.61 -3.09
N ILE A 41 9.71 11.73 -3.50
CA ILE A 41 9.29 11.81 -4.91
C ILE A 41 9.96 13.01 -5.58
N GLU A 42 9.85 14.19 -4.98
CA GLU A 42 10.40 15.42 -5.55
C GLU A 42 11.93 15.37 -5.64
N ARG A 43 12.59 14.75 -4.67
CA ARG A 43 14.04 14.54 -4.70
C ARG A 43 14.45 13.61 -5.84
N ALA A 44 13.74 12.50 -6.06
CA ALA A 44 14.03 11.57 -7.16
C ALA A 44 13.84 12.25 -8.52
N ARG A 45 12.74 13.00 -8.65
CA ARG A 45 12.41 13.79 -9.84
C ARG A 45 13.50 14.82 -10.17
N LYS A 46 13.94 15.61 -9.18
CA LYS A 46 15.04 16.59 -9.35
C LYS A 46 16.36 15.96 -9.75
N ARG A 47 16.63 14.73 -9.30
CA ARG A 47 17.86 14.01 -9.61
C ARG A 47 17.80 13.26 -10.95
N GLY A 48 16.60 13.12 -11.53
CA GLY A 48 16.38 12.28 -12.71
C GLY A 48 16.66 10.80 -12.42
N SER A 49 16.41 10.34 -11.20
CA SER A 49 16.61 8.94 -10.80
C SER A 49 15.29 8.17 -10.78
N ASP A 50 15.36 6.88 -11.08
CA ASP A 50 14.22 5.96 -10.90
C ASP A 50 13.80 5.87 -9.42
N LEU A 51 12.52 5.59 -9.19
CA LEU A 51 11.93 5.48 -7.86
C LEU A 51 10.93 4.32 -7.82
N LEU A 52 11.07 3.47 -6.79
CA LEU A 52 10.09 2.46 -6.42
C LEU A 52 9.56 2.79 -5.03
N LEU A 53 8.24 2.93 -4.90
CA LEU A 53 7.56 3.16 -3.63
C LEU A 53 6.68 1.94 -3.33
N GLU A 54 6.82 1.42 -2.11
CA GLU A 54 6.08 0.24 -1.66
C GLU A 54 5.49 0.49 -0.26
N GLY A 55 4.35 -0.15 -0.01
CA GLY A 55 3.77 -0.26 1.32
C GLY A 55 2.34 0.25 1.41
N VAL A 56 1.68 -0.18 2.49
CA VAL A 56 0.26 0.10 2.78
C VAL A 56 -0.04 1.59 3.01
N HIS A 57 0.98 2.42 3.25
CA HIS A 57 0.79 3.86 3.47
C HIS A 57 0.71 4.67 2.18
N ILE A 58 0.80 4.02 1.01
CA ILE A 58 0.60 4.66 -0.29
C ILE A 58 -0.82 4.34 -0.77
N ALA A 59 -1.74 5.29 -0.62
CA ALA A 59 -3.06 5.16 -1.20
C ALA A 59 -2.97 5.32 -2.73
N PRO A 60 -3.57 4.39 -3.51
CA PRO A 60 -3.64 4.55 -4.95
C PRO A 60 -4.27 5.89 -5.34
N SER A 61 -3.59 6.62 -6.21
CA SER A 61 -3.97 7.98 -6.63
C SER A 61 -3.55 8.21 -8.08
N PHE A 62 -4.44 8.83 -8.86
CA PHE A 62 -4.15 9.24 -10.23
C PHE A 62 -3.06 10.31 -10.26
N THR A 63 -3.13 11.29 -9.36
CA THR A 63 -2.20 12.42 -9.29
C THR A 63 -0.75 11.99 -9.10
N LEU A 64 -0.50 10.96 -8.27
CA LEU A 64 0.87 10.44 -8.07
C LEU A 64 1.53 9.97 -9.38
N LEU A 65 0.77 9.30 -10.24
CA LEU A 65 1.27 8.80 -11.52
C LEU A 65 1.33 9.92 -12.56
N ASP A 66 0.30 10.78 -12.60
CA ASP A 66 0.20 11.86 -13.58
C ASP A 66 1.29 12.92 -13.38
N ASP A 67 1.58 13.33 -12.14
CA ASP A 67 2.63 14.31 -11.84
C ASP A 67 4.02 13.81 -12.26
N TRP A 68 4.30 12.51 -12.05
CA TRP A 68 5.55 11.89 -12.50
C TRP A 68 5.65 11.87 -14.02
N ARG A 69 4.56 11.51 -14.71
CA ARG A 69 4.48 11.49 -16.18
C ARG A 69 4.59 12.89 -16.78
N ALA A 70 3.94 13.89 -16.17
CA ALA A 70 4.02 15.29 -16.58
C ALA A 70 5.43 15.87 -16.46
N ALA A 71 6.25 15.31 -15.57
CA ALA A 71 7.68 15.63 -15.47
C ALA A 71 8.56 14.90 -16.50
N GLY A 72 7.98 14.14 -17.43
CA GLY A 72 8.67 13.38 -18.47
C GLY A 72 9.08 11.96 -18.07
N GLY A 73 8.69 11.50 -16.88
CA GLY A 73 8.94 10.14 -16.41
C GLY A 73 7.93 9.12 -16.95
N ARG A 74 8.23 7.83 -16.77
CA ARG A 74 7.26 6.73 -16.92
C ARG A 74 6.85 6.25 -15.53
N ALA A 75 5.55 6.02 -15.34
CA ALA A 75 5.01 5.56 -14.06
C ALA A 75 3.91 4.54 -14.30
N CYS A 76 3.83 3.56 -13.40
CA CYS A 76 2.76 2.58 -13.27
C CYS A 76 2.51 2.38 -11.78
N GLY A 77 1.24 2.35 -11.38
CA GLY A 77 0.84 1.96 -10.04
C GLY A 77 0.31 0.53 -10.08
N VAL A 78 0.65 -0.26 -9.07
CA VAL A 78 0.25 -1.67 -8.97
C VAL A 78 -0.35 -1.93 -7.59
N VAL A 79 -1.52 -2.55 -7.56
CA VAL A 79 -2.10 -3.12 -6.33
C VAL A 79 -2.01 -4.64 -6.47
N LEU A 80 -1.15 -5.24 -5.65
CA LEU A 80 -1.11 -6.69 -5.46
C LEU A 80 -2.18 -7.05 -4.45
N HIS A 81 -3.13 -7.89 -4.87
CA HIS A 81 -4.28 -8.28 -4.04
C HIS A 81 -4.43 -9.80 -4.01
N VAL A 82 -5.27 -10.27 -3.09
CA VAL A 82 -5.66 -11.67 -2.94
C VAL A 82 -7.17 -11.68 -2.76
N ASP A 83 -7.93 -12.15 -3.73
CA ASP A 83 -9.39 -12.07 -3.63
C ASP A 83 -9.95 -13.05 -2.58
N ASP A 84 -9.43 -14.27 -2.54
CA ASP A 84 -9.89 -15.31 -1.62
C ASP A 84 -9.39 -15.08 -0.18
N LEU A 85 -10.33 -15.03 0.78
CA LEU A 85 -10.01 -14.80 2.18
C LEU A 85 -9.19 -15.96 2.76
N GLU A 86 -9.51 -17.21 2.42
CA GLU A 86 -8.81 -18.36 2.96
C GLU A 86 -7.35 -18.38 2.48
N GLU A 87 -7.12 -18.07 1.20
CA GLU A 87 -5.77 -17.94 0.64
C GLU A 87 -5.02 -16.78 1.28
N HIS A 88 -5.66 -15.64 1.49
CA HIS A 88 -5.03 -14.52 2.20
C HIS A 88 -4.63 -14.91 3.63
N VAL A 89 -5.49 -15.63 4.36
CA VAL A 89 -5.17 -16.18 5.68
C VAL A 89 -4.01 -17.17 5.61
N ARG A 90 -4.00 -18.09 4.63
CA ARG A 90 -2.90 -19.04 4.41
C ARG A 90 -1.58 -18.31 4.16
N MET A 91 -1.59 -17.27 3.33
CA MET A 91 -0.42 -16.44 3.03
C MET A 91 0.08 -15.64 4.24
N ILE A 92 -0.80 -15.19 5.12
CA ILE A 92 -0.39 -14.56 6.39
C ILE A 92 0.19 -15.62 7.33
N ALA A 93 -0.46 -16.77 7.45
CA ALA A 93 -0.03 -17.85 8.34
C ALA A 93 1.32 -18.46 7.94
N SER A 94 1.61 -18.62 6.64
CA SER A 94 2.90 -19.14 6.15
C SER A 94 4.09 -18.25 6.52
N ARG A 95 3.85 -16.96 6.83
CA ARG A 95 4.88 -16.06 7.36
C ARG A 95 5.29 -16.41 8.79
N GLN A 96 4.51 -17.19 9.54
CA GLN A 96 4.86 -17.63 10.91
C GLN A 96 6.11 -18.50 10.93
N GLU A 97 6.31 -19.34 9.91
CA GLU A 97 7.46 -20.25 9.81
C GLU A 97 8.81 -19.50 9.85
N HIS A 98 8.78 -18.17 9.67
CA HIS A 98 9.95 -17.30 9.73
C HIS A 98 9.89 -16.21 10.83
N ASN A 99 8.73 -15.91 11.46
CA ASN A 99 8.54 -14.79 12.43
C ASN A 99 7.29 -14.92 13.37
N ASP A 100 7.29 -15.87 14.31
CA ASP A 100 6.16 -16.32 15.16
C ASP A 100 5.21 -15.26 15.75
N ARG A 101 5.71 -14.14 16.29
CA ARG A 101 4.84 -13.14 16.96
C ARG A 101 4.08 -12.24 15.98
N SER A 102 4.55 -12.12 14.75
CA SER A 102 4.00 -11.16 13.79
C SER A 102 2.67 -11.63 13.24
N ALA A 103 2.57 -12.85 12.70
CA ALA A 103 1.37 -13.24 11.96
C ALA A 103 0.13 -13.41 12.82
N ARG A 104 0.25 -13.85 14.09
CA ARG A 104 -0.92 -13.91 14.99
C ARG A 104 -1.58 -12.54 15.15
N HIS A 105 -0.77 -11.48 15.30
CA HIS A 105 -1.27 -10.11 15.37
C HIS A 105 -1.99 -9.70 14.08
N TYR A 106 -1.53 -10.11 12.90
CA TYR A 106 -2.27 -9.86 11.65
C TYR A 106 -3.57 -10.67 11.59
N LEU A 107 -3.55 -11.95 11.97
CA LEU A 107 -4.73 -12.81 11.96
C LEU A 107 -5.83 -12.33 12.91
N ASP A 108 -5.45 -11.83 14.09
CA ASP A 108 -6.37 -11.23 15.06
C ASP A 108 -7.05 -9.95 14.51
N HIS A 109 -6.50 -9.36 13.45
CA HIS A 109 -7.01 -8.16 12.76
C HIS A 109 -7.36 -8.39 11.29
N ILE A 110 -7.63 -9.64 10.88
CA ILE A 110 -7.88 -9.99 9.48
C ILE A 110 -9.04 -9.21 8.88
N GLU A 111 -10.10 -8.96 9.64
CA GLU A 111 -11.27 -8.19 9.16
C GLU A 111 -10.91 -6.75 8.80
N GLN A 112 -10.10 -6.07 9.63
CA GLN A 112 -9.62 -4.72 9.34
C GLN A 112 -8.68 -4.72 8.13
N ILE A 113 -7.78 -5.71 8.06
CA ILE A 113 -6.88 -5.87 6.92
C ILE A 113 -7.67 -6.06 5.62
N ARG A 114 -8.75 -6.85 5.64
CA ARG A 114 -9.63 -7.05 4.48
C ARG A 114 -10.35 -5.77 4.06
N GLN A 115 -10.87 -5.00 5.01
CA GLN A 115 -11.50 -3.71 4.68
C GLN A 115 -10.51 -2.74 4.01
N ILE A 116 -9.28 -2.67 4.52
CA ILE A 116 -8.23 -1.83 3.93
C ILE A 116 -7.81 -2.37 2.56
N HIS A 117 -7.65 -3.69 2.44
CA HIS A 117 -7.34 -4.37 1.18
C HIS A 117 -8.38 -4.05 0.10
N ASP A 118 -9.67 -4.24 0.40
CA ASP A 118 -10.75 -4.02 -0.55
C ASP A 118 -10.86 -2.54 -0.96
N GLU A 119 -10.59 -1.62 -0.02
CA GLU A 119 -10.48 -0.20 -0.31
C GLU A 119 -9.27 0.12 -1.22
N MET A 120 -8.11 -0.52 -1.02
CA MET A 120 -6.94 -0.36 -1.90
C MET A 120 -7.23 -0.87 -3.31
N VAL A 121 -7.92 -2.02 -3.45
CA VAL A 121 -8.35 -2.54 -4.75
C VAL A 121 -9.32 -1.57 -5.44
N ARG A 122 -10.31 -1.06 -4.70
CA ARG A 122 -11.27 -0.06 -5.22
C ARG A 122 -10.57 1.21 -5.69
N LEU A 123 -9.70 1.79 -4.85
CA LEU A 123 -8.93 2.98 -5.20
C LEU A 123 -8.00 2.72 -6.39
N GLY A 124 -7.36 1.55 -6.44
CA GLY A 124 -6.52 1.16 -7.57
C GLY A 124 -7.29 1.14 -8.88
N SER A 125 -8.47 0.50 -8.89
CA SER A 125 -9.37 0.47 -10.05
C SER A 125 -9.75 1.87 -10.51
N GLU A 126 -10.19 2.73 -9.58
CA GLU A 126 -10.66 4.08 -9.87
C GLU A 126 -9.54 5.03 -10.36
N ASN A 127 -8.31 4.78 -9.95
CA ASN A 127 -7.16 5.64 -10.24
C ASN A 127 -6.25 5.10 -11.34
N GLY A 128 -6.68 4.04 -12.05
CA GLY A 128 -5.93 3.47 -13.17
C GLY A 128 -4.65 2.75 -12.77
N TRP A 129 -4.62 2.17 -11.58
CA TRP A 129 -3.55 1.26 -11.15
C TRP A 129 -3.86 -0.15 -11.66
N LEU A 130 -2.80 -0.89 -12.01
CA LEU A 130 -2.91 -2.30 -12.38
C LEU A 130 -3.28 -3.12 -11.14
N LEU A 131 -4.34 -3.91 -11.24
CA LEU A 131 -4.75 -4.85 -10.20
C LEU A 131 -4.23 -6.23 -10.57
N ILE A 132 -3.46 -6.85 -9.67
CA ILE A 132 -2.91 -8.19 -9.88
C ILE A 132 -3.32 -9.07 -8.71
N ASP A 133 -4.14 -10.08 -8.96
CA ASP A 133 -4.35 -11.14 -7.99
C ASP A 133 -3.15 -12.09 -8.02
N VAL A 134 -2.36 -12.07 -6.95
CA VAL A 134 -1.11 -12.84 -6.86
C VAL A 134 -1.33 -14.35 -6.78
N THR A 135 -2.59 -14.79 -6.61
CA THR A 135 -2.97 -16.20 -6.56
C THR A 135 -3.41 -16.75 -7.91
N LEU A 136 -3.67 -15.87 -8.88
CA LEU A 136 -4.19 -16.21 -10.21
C LEU A 136 -3.26 -15.80 -11.35
N GLU A 137 -2.42 -14.77 -11.16
CA GLU A 137 -1.53 -14.26 -12.22
C GLU A 137 -0.25 -15.10 -12.32
N ASP A 138 -0.02 -15.66 -13.50
CA ASP A 138 1.15 -16.51 -13.81
C ASP A 138 2.39 -15.68 -14.21
N ASP A 139 2.21 -14.47 -14.77
CA ASP A 139 3.30 -13.57 -15.16
C ASP A 139 3.06 -12.11 -14.71
N PRO A 140 3.14 -11.82 -13.40
CA PRO A 140 2.92 -10.47 -12.89
C PRO A 140 3.98 -9.48 -13.38
N LEU A 141 5.19 -9.94 -13.68
CA LEU A 141 6.25 -9.08 -14.19
C LEU A 141 5.97 -8.63 -15.63
N GLY A 142 5.55 -9.55 -16.51
CA GLY A 142 5.17 -9.20 -17.88
C GLY A 142 3.98 -8.23 -17.94
N ALA A 143 3.02 -8.37 -17.02
CA ALA A 143 1.91 -7.42 -16.87
C ALA A 143 2.41 -6.01 -16.52
N ILE A 144 3.30 -5.90 -15.52
CA ILE A 144 3.90 -4.62 -15.09
C ILE A 144 4.75 -4.00 -16.22
N GLU A 145 5.59 -4.81 -16.89
CA GLU A 145 6.39 -4.35 -18.02
C GLU A 145 5.52 -3.79 -19.14
N THR A 146 4.38 -4.41 -19.41
CA THR A 146 3.43 -3.95 -20.44
C THR A 146 2.77 -2.64 -20.04
N ALA A 147 2.43 -2.45 -18.77
CA ALA A 147 1.87 -1.20 -18.26
C ALA A 147 2.86 -0.03 -18.24
N MET A 148 4.17 -0.31 -18.28
CA MET A 148 5.26 0.69 -18.27
C MET A 148 5.79 1.05 -19.68
N LYS A 149 5.30 0.39 -20.73
CA LYS A 149 5.64 0.68 -22.14
C LYS A 149 4.89 1.89 -22.65
#